data_AF-A0A919XSZ1-F1
#
_entry.id   AF-A0A919XSZ1-F1
#
_cell.length_a   1.000
_cell.length_b   1.000
_cell.length_c   1.000
_cell.angle_alpha   90.00
_cell.angle_beta   90.00
_cell.angle_gamma   90.00
#
_symmetry.space_group_name_H-M   'P 1'
#
loop_
_entity.id
_entity.type
_entity.pdbx_description
1 polymer ?
#
loop_
_entity_poly.entity_id
_entity_poly.type
_entity_poly.pdbx_seq_one_letter_code
_entity_poly.pdbx_strand_id
1 'polypeptide(L)'
;MNGGILLIIVALGILNQVLRIWLVSERGELSEEGKERNIWGKIILSISGVIGFLLVNFLAGAESEIMKWYWLLLLIISGGFQAWLDWTYRRQTREYLVSMIVLILGIACLASWMWLVY
;
A
#
# COMPACT_ATOMS: atom_id res chain seq x y z
N MET A 1 -4.54 18.48 -4.22
CA MET A 1 -4.60 17.05 -3.84
C MET A 1 -6.02 16.76 -3.36
N ASN A 2 -6.81 16.07 -4.18
CA ASN A 2 -8.25 15.89 -3.95
C ASN A 2 -8.49 15.11 -2.66
N GLY A 3 -9.37 15.62 -1.78
CA GLY A 3 -9.71 14.98 -0.50
C GLY A 3 -10.16 13.52 -0.61
N GLY A 4 -10.62 13.08 -1.80
CA GLY A 4 -10.99 11.70 -2.08
C GLY A 4 -9.85 10.68 -1.90
N ILE A 5 -8.62 10.99 -2.33
CA ILE A 5 -7.48 10.07 -2.16
C ILE A 5 -7.14 9.90 -0.67
N LEU A 6 -7.15 11.00 0.09
CA LEU A 6 -6.90 10.97 1.53
C LEU A 6 -7.94 10.11 2.25
N LEU A 7 -9.22 10.25 1.89
CA LEU A 7 -10.30 9.44 2.45
C LEU A 7 -10.13 7.95 2.14
N ILE A 8 -9.72 7.60 0.92
CA ILE A 8 -9.44 6.21 0.53
C ILE A 8 -8.31 5.64 1.40
N ILE A 9 -7.21 6.37 1.57
CA ILE A 9 -6.07 5.93 2.40
C ILE A 9 -6.50 5.69 3.85
N VAL A 10 -7.27 6.63 4.44
CA VAL A 10 -7.79 6.49 5.80
C VAL A 10 -8.72 5.28 5.92
N ALA A 11 -9.64 5.10 4.97
CA ALA A 11 -10.56 3.98 4.94
C ALA A 11 -9.83 2.62 4.84
N LEU A 12 -8.83 2.52 3.97
CA LEU A 12 -7.99 1.33 3.85
C LEU A 12 -7.20 1.05 5.14
N GLY A 13 -6.72 2.10 5.81
CA GLY A 13 -6.05 1.99 7.10
C GLY A 13 -6.94 1.39 8.18
N ILE A 14 -8.18 1.88 8.30
CA ILE A 14 -9.18 1.34 9.23
C ILE A 14 -9.51 -0.11 8.86
N LEU A 15 -9.76 -0.38 7.58
CA LEU A 15 -10.10 -1.71 7.11
C LEU A 15 -8.99 -2.72 7.42
N ASN A 16 -7.72 -2.36 7.22
CA ASN A 16 -6.59 -3.21 7.56
C ASN A 16 -6.56 -3.56 9.05
N GLN A 17 -6.89 -2.61 9.95
CA GLN A 17 -6.96 -2.90 11.39
C GLN A 17 -8.13 -3.84 11.73
N VAL A 18 -9.32 -3.57 11.18
CA VAL A 18 -10.51 -4.40 11.39
C VAL A 18 -10.27 -5.83 10.90
N LEU A 19 -9.73 -5.98 9.69
CA LEU A 19 -9.40 -7.29 9.12
C LEU A 19 -8.33 -8.01 9.93
N ARG A 20 -7.30 -7.31 10.44
CA ARG A 20 -6.30 -7.91 11.33
C ARG A 20 -6.96 -8.44 12.61
N ILE A 21 -7.88 -7.70 13.22
CA ILE A 21 -8.58 -8.16 14.43
C ILE A 21 -9.45 -9.39 14.12
N TRP A 22 -10.12 -9.42 12.97
CA TRP A 22 -11.04 -10.50 12.60
C TRP A 22 -10.36 -11.78 12.09
N LEU A 23 -9.30 -11.64 11.30
CA LEU A 23 -8.68 -12.77 10.57
C LEU A 23 -7.43 -13.34 11.26
N VAL A 24 -6.80 -12.58 12.16
CA VAL A 24 -5.50 -12.91 12.76
C VAL A 24 -5.70 -13.08 14.26
N SER A 25 -5.71 -14.33 14.75
CA SER A 25 -5.92 -14.59 16.18
C SER A 25 -4.68 -14.30 17.04
N GLU A 26 -3.48 -14.53 16.49
CA GLU A 26 -2.21 -14.23 17.13
C GLU A 26 -1.33 -13.46 16.15
N ARG A 27 -0.73 -12.35 16.58
CA ARG A 27 0.18 -11.58 15.72
C ARG A 27 1.45 -12.37 15.52
N GLY A 28 1.81 -12.59 14.26
CA GLY A 28 3.07 -13.24 13.92
C GLY A 28 4.19 -12.25 14.20
N GLU A 29 5.09 -12.61 15.11
CA GLU A 29 6.34 -11.88 15.24
C GLU A 29 7.19 -12.12 13.99
N LEU A 30 7.75 -11.04 13.45
CA LEU A 30 8.73 -11.16 12.38
C LEU A 30 10.00 -11.76 12.99
N SER A 31 10.61 -12.72 12.29
CA SER A 31 12.00 -13.09 12.58
C SER A 31 12.92 -11.87 12.46
N GLU A 32 14.10 -11.89 13.08
CA GLU A 32 15.06 -10.77 12.99
C GLU A 32 15.39 -10.42 11.53
N GLU A 33 15.57 -11.41 10.66
CA GLU A 33 15.72 -11.20 9.21
C GLU A 33 14.49 -10.54 8.58
N GLY A 34 13.28 -10.94 8.99
CA GLY A 34 12.03 -10.34 8.53
C GLY A 34 11.87 -8.90 8.99
N LYS A 35 12.32 -8.56 10.20
CA LYS A 35 12.36 -7.19 10.72
C LYS A 35 13.32 -6.33 9.91
N GLU A 36 14.54 -6.83 9.69
CA GLU A 36 15.55 -6.14 8.90
C GLU A 36 15.07 -5.88 7.47
N ARG A 37 14.52 -6.89 6.78
CA ARG A 37 13.98 -6.73 5.43
C ARG A 37 12.79 -5.77 5.37
N ASN A 38 11.92 -5.81 6.39
CA ASN A 38 10.80 -4.88 6.49
C ASN A 38 11.27 -3.43 6.64
N ILE A 39 12.31 -3.17 7.46
CA ILE A 39 12.89 -1.84 7.61
C ILE A 39 13.54 -1.38 6.31
N TRP A 40 14.48 -2.17 5.77
CA TRP A 40 15.20 -1.80 4.55
C TRP A 40 14.28 -1.64 3.34
N GLY A 41 13.32 -2.55 3.17
CA GLY A 41 12.36 -2.44 2.08
C GLY A 41 11.47 -1.20 2.22
N LYS A 42 11.02 -0.85 3.43
CA LYS A 42 10.28 0.39 3.67
C LYS A 42 11.11 1.63 3.41
N ILE A 43 12.39 1.62 3.79
CA ILE A 43 13.32 2.73 3.48
C ILE A 43 13.45 2.90 1.97
N ILE A 44 13.73 1.82 1.24
CA ILE A 44 13.88 1.85 -0.23
C ILE A 44 12.59 2.33 -0.90
N LEU A 45 11.43 1.80 -0.49
CA LEU A 45 10.13 2.19 -1.03
C LEU A 45 9.78 3.65 -0.71
N SER A 46 10.13 4.13 0.49
CA SER A 46 9.90 5.52 0.86
C SER A 46 10.77 6.46 0.03
N ILE A 47 12.06 6.14 -0.15
CA ILE A 47 12.98 6.94 -0.94
C ILE A 47 12.56 6.95 -2.41
N SER A 48 12.29 5.77 -3.00
CA SER A 48 11.87 5.66 -4.39
C SER A 48 10.50 6.31 -4.63
N GLY A 49 9.59 6.19 -3.67
CA GLY A 49 8.31 6.90 -3.66
C GLY A 49 8.52 8.41 -3.72
N VAL A 50 9.26 9.00 -2.78
CA VAL A 50 9.51 10.46 -2.75
C VAL A 50 10.18 10.94 -4.02
N ILE A 51 11.22 10.25 -4.50
CA ILE A 51 11.91 10.62 -5.75
C ILE A 51 10.93 10.55 -6.94
N GLY A 52 10.17 9.47 -7.06
CA GLY A 52 9.17 9.31 -8.12
C GLY A 52 8.10 10.39 -8.08
N PHE A 53 7.62 10.75 -6.89
CA PHE A 53 6.65 11.83 -6.71
C PHE A 53 7.21 13.16 -7.19
N LEU A 54 8.42 13.53 -6.76
CA LEU A 54 9.07 14.78 -7.15
C LEU A 54 9.30 14.85 -8.66
N LEU A 55 9.77 13.75 -9.27
CA LEU A 55 10.00 13.67 -10.72
C LEU A 55 8.69 13.82 -11.51
N VAL A 56 7.66 13.05 -11.17
CA VAL A 56 6.36 13.12 -11.86
C VAL A 56 5.72 14.50 -11.67
N ASN A 57 5.82 15.08 -10.47
CA ASN A 57 5.29 16.40 -10.19
C ASN A 57 6.00 17.48 -11.03
N PHE A 58 7.33 17.42 -11.14
CA PHE A 58 8.11 18.36 -11.92
C PHE A 58 7.86 18.23 -13.44
N LEU A 59 7.76 17.01 -13.95
CA LEU A 59 7.62 16.75 -15.39
C LEU A 59 6.18 16.87 -15.91
N ALA A 60 5.20 16.44 -15.13
CA ALA A 60 3.81 16.32 -15.58
C ALA A 60 2.83 17.18 -14.78
N GLY A 61 3.22 17.69 -13.60
CA GLY A 61 2.33 18.43 -12.72
C GLY A 61 1.43 17.55 -11.84
N ALA A 62 0.97 18.10 -10.73
CA ALA A 62 0.23 17.40 -9.68
C ALA A 62 -1.15 16.89 -10.10
N GLU A 63 -1.75 17.49 -11.12
CA GLU A 63 -3.12 17.19 -11.57
C GLU A 63 -3.15 16.33 -12.84
N SER A 64 -1.99 15.92 -13.33
CA SER A 64 -1.88 15.12 -14.55
C SER A 64 -2.43 13.70 -14.37
N GLU A 65 -2.86 13.12 -15.49
CA GLU A 65 -3.18 11.70 -15.58
C GLU A 65 -1.99 10.82 -15.15
N ILE A 66 -0.76 11.23 -15.49
CA ILE A 66 0.48 10.55 -15.10
C ILE A 66 0.60 10.47 -13.57
N MET A 67 0.23 11.54 -12.84
CA MET A 67 0.22 11.54 -11.38
C MET A 67 -0.79 10.52 -10.82
N LYS A 68 -1.97 10.35 -11.45
CA LYS A 68 -2.96 9.34 -11.03
C LYS A 68 -2.39 7.92 -11.16
N TRP A 69 -1.75 7.61 -12.29
CA TRP A 69 -1.09 6.32 -12.51
C TRP A 69 0.10 6.08 -11.59
N TYR A 70 0.86 7.13 -11.26
CA TYR A 70 1.92 7.05 -10.26
C TYR A 70 1.39 6.60 -8.90
N TRP A 71 0.29 7.18 -8.41
CA TRP A 71 -0.31 6.76 -7.13
C TRP A 71 -0.78 5.31 -7.15
N LEU A 72 -1.36 4.85 -8.26
CA LEU A 72 -1.78 3.46 -8.43
C LEU A 72 -0.58 2.50 -8.39
N LEU A 73 0.49 2.80 -9.12
CA LEU A 73 1.72 2.01 -9.11
C LEU A 73 2.37 1.98 -7.73
N LEU A 74 2.42 3.13 -7.04
CA LEU A 74 2.96 3.21 -5.68
C LEU A 74 2.17 2.31 -4.72
N LEU A 75 0.83 2.28 -4.83
CA LEU A 75 -0.01 1.39 -4.03
C LEU A 75 0.25 -0.08 -4.35
N ILE A 76 0.36 -0.44 -5.63
CA ILE A 76 0.62 -1.84 -6.05
C ILE A 76 1.96 -2.32 -5.51
N ILE A 77 3.02 -1.53 -5.68
CA ILE A 77 4.37 -1.91 -5.25
C ILE A 77 4.44 -2.00 -3.72
N SER A 78 3.91 -0.99 -3.01
CA SER A 78 3.97 -0.96 -1.55
C SER A 78 3.10 -2.04 -0.89
N GLY A 79 1.85 -2.20 -1.35
CA GLY A 79 0.97 -3.24 -0.85
C GLY A 79 1.41 -4.64 -1.27
N GLY A 80 1.97 -4.79 -2.48
CA GLY A 80 2.58 -6.03 -2.94
C GLY A 80 3.79 -6.44 -2.10
N PHE A 81 4.66 -5.49 -1.76
CA PHE A 81 5.78 -5.72 -0.85
C PHE A 81 5.31 -6.15 0.55
N GLN A 82 4.30 -5.47 1.11
CA GLN A 82 3.73 -5.84 2.40
C GLN A 82 3.11 -7.25 2.36
N ALA A 83 2.38 -7.58 1.29
CA ALA A 83 1.81 -8.91 1.11
C ALA A 83 2.87 -10.01 0.97
N TRP A 84 3.95 -9.72 0.25
CA TRP A 84 5.09 -10.64 0.11
C TRP A 84 5.83 -10.85 1.44
N LEU A 85 6.05 -9.80 2.23
CA LEU A 85 6.63 -9.91 3.57
C LEU A 85 5.75 -10.74 4.50
N ASP A 86 4.44 -10.44 4.56
CA ASP A 86 3.51 -11.14 5.43
C ASP A 86 3.35 -12.61 4.98
N TRP A 87 3.42 -12.89 3.68
CA TRP A 87 3.44 -14.27 3.15
C TRP A 87 4.69 -15.02 3.57
N THR A 88 5.85 -14.37 3.51
CA THR A 88 7.15 -15.02 3.75
C THR A 88 7.41 -15.24 5.24
N TYR A 89 7.10 -14.24 6.07
CA TYR A 89 7.48 -14.23 7.48
C TYR A 89 6.32 -14.44 8.45
N ARG A 90 5.06 -14.27 8.02
CA ARG A 90 3.86 -14.37 8.87
C ARG A 90 2.82 -15.32 8.31
N ARG A 91 3.26 -16.35 7.58
CA ARG A 91 2.37 -17.29 6.91
C ARG A 91 1.43 -18.03 7.88
N GLN A 92 1.95 -18.37 9.06
CA GLN A 92 1.21 -19.12 10.08
C GLN A 92 0.02 -18.32 10.65
N THR A 93 0.14 -17.01 10.74
CA THR A 93 -0.87 -16.13 11.34
C THR A 93 -1.86 -15.57 10.33
N ARG A 94 -1.77 -16.00 9.06
CA ARG A 94 -2.65 -15.56 7.95
C ARG A 94 -2.64 -14.05 7.70
N GLU A 95 -1.66 -13.31 8.22
CA GLU A 95 -1.54 -11.86 7.99
C GLU A 95 -1.42 -11.52 6.50
N TYR A 96 -0.85 -12.42 5.70
CA TYR A 96 -0.74 -12.26 4.26
C TYR A 96 -2.10 -12.11 3.56
N LEU A 97 -3.14 -12.80 4.05
CA LEU A 97 -4.50 -12.69 3.50
C LEU A 97 -5.05 -11.29 3.71
N VAL A 98 -4.80 -10.71 4.89
CA VAL A 98 -5.26 -9.34 5.18
C VAL A 98 -4.57 -8.35 4.25
N SER A 99 -3.24 -8.44 4.11
CA SER A 99 -2.50 -7.55 3.20
C SER A 99 -2.92 -7.70 1.74
N MET A 100 -3.24 -8.91 1.27
CA MET A 100 -3.73 -9.14 -0.09
C MET A 100 -5.14 -8.56 -0.30
N ILE A 101 -6.06 -8.76 0.66
CA ILE A 101 -7.42 -8.19 0.59
C ILE A 101 -7.35 -6.66 0.56
N VAL A 102 -6.56 -6.06 1.44
CA VAL A 102 -6.38 -4.61 1.51
C VAL A 102 -5.77 -4.07 0.22
N LEU A 103 -4.80 -4.77 -0.38
CA LEU A 103 -4.21 -4.39 -1.66
C LEU A 103 -5.25 -4.41 -2.78
N ILE A 104 -6.01 -5.50 -2.92
CA ILE A 104 -7.05 -5.64 -3.97
C ILE A 104 -8.10 -4.54 -3.83
N LEU A 105 -8.58 -4.29 -2.61
CA LEU A 105 -9.55 -3.22 -2.34
C LEU A 105 -8.97 -1.84 -2.59
N GLY A 106 -7.69 -1.63 -2.25
CA GLY A 106 -7.00 -0.38 -2.53
C GLY A 106 -6.90 -0.08 -4.02
N ILE A 107 -6.53 -1.08 -4.83
CA ILE A 107 -6.51 -0.98 -6.29
C ILE A 107 -7.91 -0.68 -6.82
N ALA A 108 -8.93 -1.44 -6.40
CA ALA A 108 -10.30 -1.27 -6.86
C ALA A 108 -10.85 0.13 -6.54
N CYS A 109 -10.62 0.63 -5.33
CA CYS A 109 -11.06 1.96 -4.91
C CYS A 109 -10.35 3.08 -5.67
N LEU A 110 -9.01 3.01 -5.82
CA LEU A 110 -8.25 4.01 -6.57
C LEU A 110 -8.62 4.00 -8.06
N ALA A 111 -8.74 2.83 -8.67
CA ALA A 111 -9.15 2.71 -10.06
C ALA A 111 -10.58 3.25 -10.28
N SER A 112 -11.52 2.91 -9.39
CA SER A 112 -12.90 3.43 -9.46
C SER A 112 -12.92 4.95 -9.31
N TRP A 113 -12.15 5.50 -8.37
CA TRP A 113 -12.02 6.94 -8.18
C TRP A 113 -11.40 7.63 -9.40
N MET A 114 -10.39 7.02 -10.02
CA MET A 114 -9.79 7.54 -11.26
C MET A 114 -10.84 7.63 -12.36
N TRP A 115 -11.67 6.60 -12.55
CA TRP A 115 -12.73 6.56 -13.56
C TRP A 115 -13.85 7.58 -13.33
N LEU A 116 -14.22 7.85 -12.07
CA LEU A 116 -15.30 8.78 -11.72
C LEU A 116 -14.90 10.26 -11.78
N VAL A 117 -13.60 10.56 -11.80
CA VAL A 117 -13.04 11.92 -11.83
C VAL A 117 -12.53 12.27 -13.24
N TYR A 118 -13.14 11.68 -14.27
CA TYR A 118 -13.00 12.05 -15.69
C TYR A 118 -14.31 12.62 -16.21
#